data_AF-A0A3C1UF72-F1
#
_entry.id   AF-A0A3C1UF72-F1
#
_cell.length_a   1.000
_cell.length_b   1.000
_cell.length_c   1.000
_cell.angle_alpha   90.00
_cell.angle_beta   90.00
_cell.angle_gamma   90.00
#
_symmetry.space_group_name_H-M   'P 1'
#
loop_
_entity.id
_entity.type
_entity.pdbx_description
1 polymer ?
#
loop_
_entity_poly.entity_id
_entity_poly.type
_entity_poly.pdbx_seq_one_letter_code
_entity_poly.pdbx_strand_id
1 'polypeptide(L)'
;IKKAKEIAAEKNIRLMEGVYVGTQGPTFETPAEYRYFSRIGGDAVGMSTVPEVIVARHMGMEVFGMSVITDLGGEGIEVVKVSHEEVQIAAAKAEPIMSMVMEEIINQFEEL
;
A
#
# COMPACT_ATOMS: atom_id res chain seq x y z
N ILE A 1 1.79 -12.59 -4.04
CA ILE A 1 2.93 -11.82 -3.46
C ILE A 1 4.30 -12.32 -3.96
N LYS A 2 4.60 -13.64 -3.95
CA LYS A 2 5.90 -14.19 -4.41
C LYS A 2 6.38 -13.62 -5.76
N LYS A 3 5.51 -13.65 -6.79
CA LYS A 3 5.80 -13.11 -8.13
C LYS A 3 6.25 -11.65 -8.11
N ALA A 4 5.55 -10.80 -7.38
CA ALA A 4 5.90 -9.39 -7.22
C ALA A 4 7.29 -9.20 -6.57
N LYS A 5 7.67 -10.06 -5.62
CA LYS A 5 9.01 -10.02 -5.00
C LYS A 5 10.11 -10.44 -5.97
N GLU A 6 9.85 -11.43 -6.83
CA GLU A 6 10.80 -11.87 -7.86
C GLU A 6 11.05 -10.75 -8.88
N ILE A 7 9.96 -10.17 -9.41
CA ILE A 7 10.01 -9.01 -10.32
C ILE A 7 10.78 -7.84 -9.70
N ALA A 8 10.49 -7.53 -8.43
CA ALA A 8 11.18 -6.45 -7.71
C ALA A 8 12.68 -6.75 -7.55
N ALA A 9 13.05 -8.00 -7.22
CA ALA A 9 14.46 -8.39 -7.09
C ALA A 9 15.22 -8.28 -8.43
N GLU A 10 14.62 -8.75 -9.53
CA GLU A 10 15.20 -8.69 -10.87
C GLU A 10 15.46 -7.24 -11.32
N LYS A 11 14.52 -6.34 -10.99
CA LYS A 11 14.60 -4.93 -11.38
C LYS A 11 15.23 -4.03 -10.30
N ASN A 12 15.81 -4.64 -9.26
CA ASN A 12 16.48 -3.97 -8.14
C ASN A 12 15.60 -2.91 -7.44
N ILE A 13 14.32 -3.24 -7.26
CA ILE A 13 13.33 -2.42 -6.56
C ILE A 13 13.16 -2.93 -5.13
N ARG A 14 13.21 -2.01 -4.18
CA ARG A 14 12.85 -2.31 -2.80
C ARG A 14 11.33 -2.39 -2.68
N LEU A 15 10.83 -3.60 -2.47
CA LEU A 15 9.42 -3.85 -2.18
C LEU A 15 9.27 -4.37 -0.75
N MET A 16 8.30 -3.83 -0.01
CA MET A 16 7.97 -4.24 1.34
C MET A 16 6.65 -5.03 1.33
N GLU A 17 6.49 -5.95 2.29
CA GLU A 17 5.24 -6.66 2.54
C GLU A 17 4.80 -6.35 3.98
N GLY A 18 3.50 -6.17 4.19
CA GLY A 18 2.94 -5.83 5.50
C GLY A 18 1.42 -5.88 5.53
N VAL A 19 0.86 -5.54 6.69
CA VAL A 19 -0.57 -5.50 6.98
C VAL A 19 -1.13 -4.11 6.73
N TYR A 20 -2.16 -4.03 5.89
CA TYR A 20 -2.89 -2.79 5.62
C TYR A 20 -4.10 -2.64 6.55
N VAL A 21 -4.21 -1.52 7.24
CA VAL A 21 -5.35 -1.15 8.09
C VAL A 21 -6.28 -0.22 7.32
N GLY A 22 -7.53 -0.65 7.13
CA GLY A 22 -8.57 0.19 6.51
C GLY A 22 -9.27 1.08 7.54
N THR A 23 -9.26 2.40 7.32
CA THR A 23 -10.02 3.40 8.08
C THR A 23 -11.14 4.00 7.22
N GLN A 24 -12.06 4.78 7.82
CA GLN A 24 -13.14 5.42 7.06
C GLN A 24 -12.73 6.73 6.39
N GLY A 25 -11.73 7.44 6.93
CA GLY A 25 -11.46 8.82 6.56
C GLY A 25 -12.60 9.79 6.93
N PRO A 26 -12.61 11.03 6.38
CA PRO A 26 -11.63 11.61 5.45
C PRO A 26 -10.44 12.26 6.16
N THR A 27 -10.42 12.26 7.50
CA THR A 27 -9.33 12.85 8.28
C THR A 27 -8.15 11.89 8.33
N PHE A 28 -6.93 12.44 8.18
CA PHE A 28 -5.71 11.69 8.48
C PHE A 28 -5.67 11.25 9.94
N GLU A 29 -4.91 10.19 10.17
CA GLU A 29 -4.71 9.58 11.46
C GLU A 29 -3.90 10.51 12.39
N THR A 30 -4.31 10.53 13.66
CA THR A 30 -3.58 11.20 14.72
C THR A 30 -2.32 10.41 15.11
N PRO A 31 -1.33 11.04 15.77
CA PRO A 31 -0.17 10.32 16.30
C PRO A 31 -0.52 9.18 17.27
N ALA A 32 -1.65 9.28 17.99
CA ALA A 32 -2.12 8.22 18.87
C ALA A 32 -2.70 7.04 18.09
N GLU A 33 -3.41 7.30 17.00
CA GLU A 33 -3.95 6.27 16.09
C GLU A 33 -2.83 5.53 15.36
N TYR A 34 -1.79 6.21 14.86
CA TYR A 34 -0.62 5.53 14.29
C TYR A 34 0.04 4.56 15.28
N ARG A 35 0.19 4.95 16.57
CA ARG A 35 0.71 4.04 17.61
C ARG A 35 -0.23 2.87 17.84
N TYR A 36 -1.54 3.11 17.84
CA TYR A 36 -2.53 2.05 17.97
C TYR A 36 -2.44 1.06 16.80
N PHE A 37 -2.41 1.54 15.56
CA PHE A 37 -2.30 0.70 14.35
C PHE A 37 -1.03 -0.13 14.35
N SER A 38 0.11 0.47 14.68
CA SER A 38 1.36 -0.28 14.82
C SER A 38 1.27 -1.37 15.89
N ARG A 39 0.66 -1.08 17.05
CA ARG A 39 0.50 -2.06 18.14
C ARG A 39 -0.43 -3.23 17.80
N ILE A 40 -1.42 -3.02 16.94
CA ILE A 40 -2.28 -4.11 16.45
C ILE A 40 -1.67 -4.85 15.25
N GLY A 41 -0.45 -4.49 14.84
CA GLY A 41 0.29 -5.14 13.77
C GLY A 41 0.07 -4.57 12.37
N GLY A 42 -0.42 -3.34 12.24
CA GLY A 42 -0.52 -2.63 10.97
C GLY A 42 0.81 -2.01 10.53
N ASP A 43 1.14 -2.18 9.25
CA ASP A 43 2.33 -1.63 8.60
C ASP A 43 2.00 -0.43 7.69
N ALA A 44 0.76 -0.35 7.21
CA ALA A 44 0.23 0.76 6.43
C ALA A 44 -1.23 1.03 6.82
N VAL A 45 -1.70 2.26 6.61
CA VAL A 45 -3.08 2.67 6.87
C VAL A 45 -3.61 3.47 5.69
N GLY A 46 -4.91 3.34 5.42
CA GLY A 46 -5.60 4.24 4.51
C GLY A 46 -7.09 3.93 4.41
N MET A 47 -7.76 4.68 3.54
CA MET A 47 -9.22 4.90 3.63
C MET A 47 -10.03 4.14 2.57
N SER A 48 -9.44 3.12 1.93
CA SER A 48 -10.03 2.36 0.81
C SER A 48 -9.51 0.91 0.84
N THR A 49 -9.62 0.18 -0.27
CA THR A 49 -9.09 -1.16 -0.55
C THR A 49 -9.75 -2.29 0.24
N VAL A 50 -9.90 -2.16 1.56
CA VAL A 50 -10.45 -3.22 2.42
C VAL A 50 -11.87 -3.64 1.99
N PRO A 51 -12.83 -2.71 1.75
CA PRO A 51 -14.17 -3.10 1.28
C PRO A 51 -14.14 -3.87 -0.04
N GLU A 52 -13.34 -3.43 -1.01
CA GLU A 52 -13.19 -4.05 -2.33
C GLU A 52 -12.61 -5.46 -2.22
N VAL A 53 -11.56 -5.65 -1.40
CA VAL A 53 -10.96 -6.97 -1.16
C VAL A 53 -11.96 -7.93 -0.52
N ILE A 54 -12.75 -7.49 0.46
CA ILE A 54 -13.76 -8.32 1.12
C ILE A 54 -14.78 -8.84 0.08
N VAL A 55 -15.29 -7.95 -0.77
CA VAL A 55 -16.27 -8.33 -1.82
C VAL A 55 -15.64 -9.27 -2.85
N ALA A 56 -14.43 -8.98 -3.32
CA ALA A 56 -13.72 -9.84 -4.28
C ALA A 56 -13.47 -11.25 -3.73
N ARG A 57 -13.05 -11.36 -2.46
CA ARG A 57 -12.87 -12.66 -1.78
C ARG A 57 -14.18 -13.39 -1.56
N HIS A 58 -15.26 -12.67 -1.22
CA HIS A 58 -16.61 -13.25 -1.15
C HIS A 58 -17.06 -13.84 -2.49
N MET A 59 -16.63 -13.24 -3.61
CA MET A 59 -16.87 -13.74 -4.97
C MET A 59 -15.88 -14.85 -5.41
N GLY A 60 -14.98 -15.30 -4.54
CA GLY A 60 -14.00 -16.34 -4.84
C GLY A 60 -12.80 -15.87 -5.68
N MET A 61 -12.61 -14.56 -5.87
CA MET A 61 -11.49 -14.01 -6.64
C MET A 61 -10.19 -14.07 -5.85
N GLU A 62 -9.07 -14.36 -6.51
CA GLU A 62 -7.75 -14.09 -5.95
C GLU A 62 -7.45 -12.60 -6.02
N VAL A 63 -6.78 -12.06 -5.00
CA VAL A 63 -6.53 -10.63 -4.88
C VAL A 63 -5.04 -10.41 -4.63
N PHE A 64 -4.47 -9.49 -5.40
CA PHE A 64 -3.16 -8.92 -5.15
C PHE A 64 -3.34 -7.43 -4.84
N GLY A 65 -2.79 -6.98 -3.71
CA GLY A 65 -2.84 -5.58 -3.27
C GLY A 65 -1.44 -5.01 -3.16
N MET A 66 -1.29 -3.74 -3.54
CA MET A 66 -0.06 -2.97 -3.41
C MET A 66 -0.42 -1.53 -3.04
N SER A 67 0.32 -0.95 -2.10
CA SER A 67 0.09 0.42 -1.64
C SER A 67 1.36 1.25 -1.85
N VAL A 68 1.18 2.48 -2.32
CA VAL A 68 2.22 3.49 -2.31
C VAL A 68 2.19 4.19 -0.96
N ILE A 69 3.34 4.24 -0.28
CA ILE A 69 3.48 4.98 0.97
C ILE A 69 3.77 6.45 0.62
N THR A 70 2.77 7.31 0.78
CA THR A 70 2.82 8.73 0.41
C THR A 70 3.31 9.65 1.51
N ASP A 71 3.21 9.18 2.75
CA ASP A 71 3.57 9.89 3.96
C ASP A 71 4.00 8.88 5.04
N LEU A 72 4.70 9.38 6.07
CA LEU A 72 5.21 8.56 7.16
C LEU A 72 4.55 8.96 8.46
N GLY A 73 3.92 7.99 9.11
CA GLY A 73 3.38 8.09 10.47
C GLY A 73 3.77 6.87 11.28
N GLY A 74 4.02 7.04 12.58
CA GLY A 74 4.47 5.94 13.44
C GLY A 74 5.08 6.40 14.76
N GLU A 75 5.38 5.43 15.62
CA GLU A 75 6.07 5.72 16.89
C GLU A 75 7.49 6.22 16.63
N GLY A 76 7.84 7.37 17.21
CA GLY A 76 9.15 8.00 16.99
C GLY A 76 9.30 8.70 15.63
N ILE A 77 8.26 8.72 14.80
CA ILE A 77 8.23 9.50 13.56
C ILE A 77 7.58 10.85 13.86
N GLU A 78 8.27 11.93 13.51
CA GLU A 78 7.68 13.27 13.57
C GLU A 78 6.56 13.34 12.54
N VAL A 79 5.31 13.38 13.02
CA VAL A 79 4.14 13.54 12.16
C VAL A 79 4.08 14.99 11.69
N VAL A 80 4.67 15.24 10.53
CA VAL A 80 4.56 16.52 9.83
C VAL A 80 3.13 16.63 9.30
N LYS A 81 2.53 17.83 9.35
CA LYS A 81 1.25 18.06 8.68
C LYS A 81 1.45 17.86 7.18
N VAL A 82 0.87 16.80 6.66
CA VAL A 82 0.89 16.51 5.22
C VAL A 82 -0.39 17.04 4.59
N SER A 83 -0.24 17.81 3.53
CA SER A 83 -1.33 18.28 2.68
C SER A 83 -1.70 17.22 1.64
N HIS A 84 -2.93 17.29 1.13
CA HIS A 84 -3.35 16.40 0.05
C HIS A 84 -2.47 16.55 -1.21
N GLU A 85 -1.92 17.74 -1.46
CA GLU A 85 -1.02 18.01 -2.58
C GLU A 85 0.32 17.27 -2.44
N GLU A 86 0.91 17.25 -1.24
CA GLU A 86 2.15 16.50 -0.97
C GLU A 86 1.98 15.00 -1.17
N VAL A 87 0.82 14.46 -0.76
CA VAL A 87 0.44 13.06 -1.02
C VAL A 87 0.41 12.76 -2.52
N GLN A 88 -0.18 13.65 -3.32
CA GLN A 88 -0.25 13.48 -4.78
C GLN A 88 1.15 13.51 -5.43
N ILE A 89 2.05 14.39 -4.95
CA ILE A 89 3.42 14.47 -5.45
C ILE A 89 4.19 13.17 -5.13
N ALA A 90 4.04 12.62 -3.92
CA ALA A 90 4.66 11.36 -3.55
C ALA A 90 4.11 10.19 -4.38
N ALA A 91 2.78 10.15 -4.58
CA ALA A 91 2.14 9.15 -5.42
C ALA A 91 2.65 9.20 -6.86
N ALA A 92 2.74 10.39 -7.46
CA ALA A 92 3.23 10.56 -8.84
C ALA A 92 4.70 10.12 -9.02
N LYS A 93 5.53 10.23 -7.97
CA LYS A 93 6.91 9.73 -8.01
C LYS A 93 7.01 8.21 -7.95
N ALA A 94 6.09 7.56 -7.24
CA ALA A 94 6.08 6.11 -7.08
C ALA A 94 5.28 5.38 -8.16
N GLU A 95 4.37 6.09 -8.85
CA GLU A 95 3.51 5.57 -9.90
C GLU A 95 4.28 4.79 -10.99
N PRO A 96 5.41 5.28 -11.55
CA PRO A 96 6.10 4.55 -12.61
C PRO A 96 6.63 3.18 -12.16
N ILE A 97 7.04 3.08 -10.88
CA ILE A 97 7.53 1.83 -10.29
C ILE A 97 6.36 0.87 -10.09
N MET A 98 5.25 1.36 -9.53
CA MET A 98 4.03 0.58 -9.30
C MET A 98 3.45 0.05 -10.61
N SER A 99 3.30 0.92 -11.62
CA SER A 99 2.76 0.57 -12.93
C SER A 99 3.61 -0.51 -13.60
N MET A 100 4.93 -0.37 -13.58
CA MET A 100 5.82 -1.37 -14.14
C MET A 100 5.72 -2.73 -13.41
N VAL A 101 5.66 -2.75 -12.07
CA VAL A 101 5.49 -4.01 -11.33
C VAL A 101 4.15 -4.66 -11.68
N MET A 102 3.09 -3.88 -11.81
CA MET A 102 1.76 -4.39 -12.20
C MET A 102 1.75 -4.94 -13.62
N GLU A 103 2.33 -4.22 -14.60
CA GLU A 103 2.46 -4.67 -15.99
C GLU A 103 3.19 -6.01 -16.08
N GLU A 104 4.33 -6.13 -15.37
CA GLU A 104 5.11 -7.36 -15.35
C GLU A 104 4.35 -8.53 -14.71
N ILE A 105 3.58 -8.27 -13.64
CA ILE A 105 2.69 -9.29 -13.06
C ILE A 105 1.67 -9.75 -14.10
N ILE A 106 0.97 -8.82 -14.78
CA ILE A 106 -0.06 -9.14 -15.78
C ILE A 106 0.54 -9.98 -16.92
N ASN A 107 1.66 -9.54 -17.50
CA ASN A 107 2.32 -10.26 -18.60
C ASN A 107 2.67 -11.69 -18.22
N GLN A 108 3.19 -11.90 -17.00
CA GLN A 108 3.56 -13.23 -16.53
C GLN A 108 2.36 -14.07 -16.03
N PHE A 109 1.16 -13.48 -15.92
CA PHE A 109 -0.10 -14.18 -15.66
C PHE A 109 -0.75 -14.67 -16.96
N GLU A 110 -0.59 -13.95 -18.08
CA GLU A 110 -1.11 -14.33 -19.40
C GLU A 110 -0.33 -15.49 -20.06
N GLU A 111 0.90 -15.75 -19.60
CA GLU A 111 1.73 -16.87 -20.06
C GLU A 111 1.38 -18.23 -19.42
N LEU A 112 0.35 -18.29 -18.56
CA LEU A 112 -0.16 -19.50 -17.90
C LEU A 112 -1.37 -20.11 -18.63
#